data_AF-A0A7V7BQJ8-F1
#
_entry.id   AF-A0A7V7BQJ8-F1
#
_cell.length_a   1.000
_cell.length_b   1.000
_cell.length_c   1.000
_cell.angle_alpha   90.00
_cell.angle_beta   90.00
_cell.angle_gamma   90.00
#
_symmetry.space_group_name_H-M   'P 1'
#
loop_
_entity.id
_entity.type
_entity.pdbx_description
1 polymer ?
#
loop_
_entity_poly.entity_id
_entity_poly.type
_entity_poly.pdbx_seq_one_letter_code
_entity_poly.pdbx_strand_id
1 'polypeptide(L)'
;MGLDIAFSDHHLDVETLREFGSVIRAIEGSGADPSTRFWAFLDYVSEHHPGILRAELEPEMKAKVTEALRGVALPKVTLRESPIRRHRAGGRDDDA
;
A
#
# COMPACT_ATOMS: atom_id res chain seq x y z
N MET A 1 0.26 14.54 0.32
CA MET A 1 0.92 14.43 1.63
C MET A 1 -0.05 13.75 2.59
N GLY A 2 0.14 12.48 2.90
CA GLY A 2 -0.81 11.66 3.69
C GLY A 2 -0.69 10.16 3.43
N LEU A 3 -0.15 9.80 2.27
CA LEU A 3 0.11 8.41 1.89
C LEU A 3 1.26 7.76 2.67
N ASP A 4 2.37 8.48 2.88
CA ASP A 4 3.48 7.95 3.67
C ASP A 4 3.06 7.59 5.11
N ILE A 5 2.08 8.31 5.67
CA ILE A 5 1.54 8.04 7.01
C ILE A 5 0.68 6.77 6.99
N ALA A 6 -0.21 6.64 6.00
CA ALA A 6 -1.14 5.51 5.87
C ALA A 6 -0.45 4.15 5.72
N PHE A 7 0.81 4.08 5.26
CA PHE A 7 1.56 2.82 5.21
C PHE A 7 2.51 2.64 6.40
N SER A 8 3.00 3.74 7.00
CA SER A 8 3.96 3.68 8.12
C SER A 8 3.34 3.13 9.40
N ASP A 9 2.05 3.39 9.66
CA ASP A 9 1.36 2.95 10.88
C ASP A 9 1.14 1.43 10.95
N HIS A 10 1.22 0.74 9.81
CA HIS A 10 0.93 -0.69 9.71
C HIS A 10 2.14 -1.61 9.91
N HIS A 11 3.36 -1.05 10.07
CA HIS A 11 4.59 -1.82 10.28
C HIS A 11 4.70 -3.06 9.38
N LEU A 12 4.40 -2.90 8.09
CA LEU A 12 4.35 -4.00 7.14
C LEU A 12 5.73 -4.66 6.99
N ASP A 13 5.75 -5.98 6.86
CA ASP A 13 7.00 -6.69 6.59
C ASP A 13 7.52 -6.46 5.17
N VAL A 14 8.77 -6.85 4.94
CA VAL A 14 9.44 -6.67 3.64
C VAL A 14 8.74 -7.43 2.52
N GLU A 15 8.11 -8.57 2.82
CA GLU A 15 7.42 -9.38 1.81
C GLU A 15 6.16 -8.68 1.32
N THR A 16 5.37 -8.11 2.23
CA THR A 16 4.19 -7.30 1.92
C THR A 16 4.57 -6.10 1.05
N LEU A 17 5.65 -5.40 1.39
CA LEU A 17 6.14 -4.26 0.59
C LEU A 17 6.58 -4.68 -0.82
N ARG A 18 7.18 -5.87 -0.97
CA ARG A 18 7.55 -6.42 -2.29
C ARG A 18 6.32 -6.82 -3.11
N GLU A 19 5.28 -7.34 -2.47
CA GLU A 19 4.02 -7.66 -3.12
C GLU A 19 3.33 -6.37 -3.62
N PHE A 20 3.30 -5.30 -2.81
CA PHE A 20 2.83 -3.98 -3.27
C PHE A 20 3.67 -3.42 -4.42
N GLY A 21 4.99 -3.57 -4.38
CA GLY A 21 5.86 -3.21 -5.50
C GLY A 21 5.52 -3.96 -6.79
N SER A 22 5.03 -5.20 -6.68
CA SER A 22 4.59 -5.99 -7.84
C SER A 22 3.27 -5.47 -8.42
N VAL A 23 2.36 -4.97 -7.58
CA VAL A 23 1.15 -4.27 -8.02
C VAL A 23 1.52 -3.01 -8.80
N ILE A 24 2.42 -2.18 -8.27
CA ILE A 24 2.87 -0.95 -8.94
C ILE A 24 3.44 -1.27 -10.33
N ARG A 25 4.30 -2.29 -10.44
CA ARG A 25 4.86 -2.71 -11.73
C ARG A 25 3.80 -3.18 -12.73
N ALA A 26 2.78 -3.91 -12.27
CA ALA A 26 1.67 -4.32 -13.12
C ALA A 26 0.89 -3.11 -13.65
N ILE A 27 0.64 -2.12 -12.77
CA ILE A 27 -0.03 -0.87 -13.13
C ILE A 27 0.81 -0.03 -14.10
N GLU A 28 2.13 0.04 -13.93
CA GLU A 28 3.02 0.73 -14.86
C GLU A 28 2.96 0.16 -16.28
N GLY A 29 2.72 -1.15 -16.41
CA GLY A 29 2.53 -1.83 -17.69
C GLY A 29 1.24 -1.47 -18.43
N SER A 30 0.30 -0.78 -17.79
CA SER A 30 -0.98 -0.36 -18.42
C SER A 30 -0.82 0.69 -19.51
N GLY A 31 0.31 1.42 -19.53
CA GLY A 31 0.51 2.56 -20.44
C GLY A 31 -0.24 3.84 -20.05
N ALA A 32 -0.97 3.85 -18.92
CA ALA A 32 -1.65 5.05 -18.42
C ALA A 32 -0.69 6.17 -18.03
N ASP A 33 -1.17 7.40 -17.83
CA ASP A 33 -0.32 8.50 -17.35
C ASP A 33 0.01 8.36 -15.85
N PRO A 34 1.07 9.04 -15.34
CA PRO A 34 1.49 8.91 -13.95
C PRO A 34 0.40 9.20 -12.91
N SER A 35 -0.52 10.13 -13.19
CA SER A 35 -1.61 10.47 -12.26
C SER A 35 -2.61 9.32 -12.17
N THR A 36 -3.03 8.79 -13.33
CA THR A 36 -3.95 7.64 -13.38
C THR A 36 -3.33 6.41 -12.72
N ARG A 37 -2.03 6.14 -12.92
CA ARG A 37 -1.33 5.02 -12.26
C ARG A 37 -1.30 5.16 -10.73
N PHE A 38 -1.05 6.38 -10.24
CA PHE A 38 -1.08 6.67 -8.82
C PHE A 38 -2.47 6.39 -8.24
N TRP A 39 -3.52 6.93 -8.86
CA TRP A 39 -4.89 6.69 -8.41
C TRP A 39 -5.31 5.23 -8.53
N ALA A 40 -4.85 4.52 -9.56
CA ALA A 40 -5.08 3.08 -9.70
C ALA A 40 -4.47 2.28 -8.55
N PHE A 41 -3.29 2.66 -8.07
CA PHE A 41 -2.69 2.03 -6.90
C PHE A 41 -3.48 2.32 -5.62
N LEU A 42 -3.94 3.55 -5.43
CA LEU A 42 -4.75 3.90 -4.25
C LEU A 42 -6.10 3.20 -4.25
N ASP A 43 -6.75 3.12 -5.40
CA ASP A 43 -8.02 2.41 -5.58
C ASP A 43 -7.83 0.91 -5.26
N TYR A 44 -6.76 0.28 -5.78
CA TYR A 44 -6.42 -1.10 -5.44
C TYR A 44 -6.28 -1.32 -3.93
N VAL A 45 -5.50 -0.47 -3.25
CA VAL A 45 -5.28 -0.59 -1.80
C VAL A 45 -6.58 -0.34 -1.04
N SER A 46 -7.39 0.62 -1.47
CA SER A 46 -8.69 0.94 -0.87
C SER A 46 -9.67 -0.25 -0.96
N GLU A 47 -9.74 -0.90 -2.11
CA GLU A 47 -10.66 -2.02 -2.35
C GLU A 47 -10.20 -3.32 -1.67
N HIS A 48 -8.90 -3.61 -1.67
CA HIS A 48 -8.37 -4.90 -1.19
C HIS A 48 -7.90 -4.83 0.27
N HIS A 49 -7.49 -3.66 0.72
CA HIS A 49 -6.91 -3.41 2.05
C HIS A 49 -7.51 -2.14 2.69
N PRO A 50 -8.85 -2.06 2.87
CA PRO A 50 -9.52 -0.88 3.42
C PRO A 50 -9.15 -0.56 4.88
N GLY A 51 -8.35 -1.42 5.53
CA GLY A 51 -7.75 -1.17 6.84
C GLY A 51 -6.49 -0.31 6.78
N ILE A 52 -5.85 -0.19 5.62
CA ILE A 52 -4.65 0.65 5.38
C ILE A 52 -5.08 2.03 4.89
N LEU A 53 -5.89 2.05 3.83
CA LEU A 53 -6.35 3.28 3.19
C LEU A 53 -7.81 3.12 2.81
N ARG A 54 -8.60 4.16 3.02
CA ARG A 54 -9.91 4.30 2.40
C ARG A 54 -9.87 5.56 1.54
N ALA A 55 -9.80 5.36 0.24
CA ALA A 55 -9.87 6.42 -0.75
C ALA A 55 -11.19 6.28 -1.51
N GLU A 56 -11.93 7.38 -1.59
CA GLU A 56 -13.05 7.51 -2.52
C GLU A 56 -12.56 8.33 -3.72
N LEU A 57 -12.61 7.71 -4.90
CA LEU A 57 -12.26 8.38 -6.15
C LEU A 57 -13.48 9.09 -6.71
N GLU A 58 -13.28 10.31 -7.20
CA GLU A 58 -14.27 11.00 -8.02
C GLU A 58 -14.68 10.12 -9.22
N PRO A 59 -15.96 10.14 -9.64
CA PRO A 59 -16.46 9.23 -10.68
C PRO A 59 -15.66 9.24 -11.98
N GLU A 60 -15.18 10.42 -12.40
CA GLU A 60 -14.36 10.57 -13.60
C GLU A 60 -13.00 9.88 -13.46
N MET A 61 -12.35 10.00 -12.29
CA MET A 61 -11.08 9.33 -12.02
C MET A 61 -11.28 7.81 -11.91
N LYS A 62 -12.37 7.37 -11.28
CA LYS A 62 -12.69 5.94 -11.18
C LYS A 62 -12.89 5.32 -12.56
N ALA A 63 -13.55 6.02 -13.48
CA ALA A 63 -13.68 5.57 -14.87
C ALA A 63 -12.31 5.46 -15.58
N LYS A 64 -11.43 6.46 -15.41
CA LYS A 64 -10.07 6.43 -15.98
C LYS A 64 -9.23 5.27 -15.44
N VAL A 65 -9.27 5.04 -14.13
CA VAL A 65 -8.60 3.91 -13.47
C VAL A 65 -9.14 2.58 -13.99
N THR A 66 -10.47 2.43 -14.05
CA THR A 66 -11.12 1.21 -14.55
C THR A 66 -10.72 0.91 -15.99
N GLU A 67 -10.68 1.93 -16.85
CA GLU A 67 -10.23 1.77 -18.24
C GLU A 67 -8.75 1.41 -18.33
N ALA A 68 -7.89 2.11 -17.58
CA ALA A 68 -6.45 1.85 -17.54
C ALA A 68 -6.11 0.44 -17.06
N LEU A 69 -6.88 -0.10 -16.12
CA LEU A 69 -6.67 -1.43 -15.56
C LEU A 69 -7.38 -2.54 -16.35
N ARG A 70 -8.11 -2.21 -17.42
CA ARG A 70 -8.81 -3.22 -18.22
C ARG A 70 -7.79 -4.19 -18.84
N GLY A 71 -7.90 -5.46 -18.46
CA GLY A 71 -7.01 -6.52 -18.94
C GLY A 71 -5.66 -6.58 -18.22
N VAL A 72 -5.42 -5.73 -17.21
CA VAL A 72 -4.25 -5.82 -16.34
C VAL A 72 -4.52 -6.86 -15.26
N ALA A 73 -3.68 -7.90 -15.18
CA ALA A 73 -3.72 -8.86 -14.09
C ALA A 73 -2.99 -8.28 -12.86
N LEU A 74 -3.75 -7.79 -11.89
CA LEU A 74 -3.19 -7.27 -10.65
C LEU A 74 -2.83 -8.42 -9.70
N PRO A 75 -1.58 -8.49 -9.19
CA PRO A 75 -1.22 -9.48 -8.20
C PRO A 75 -1.99 -9.24 -6.89
N LYS A 76 -2.20 -10.30 -6.11
CA LYS A 76 -2.77 -10.19 -4.77
C LYS A 76 -1.66 -9.87 -3.77
N VAL A 77 -1.99 -9.04 -2.79
CA VAL A 77 -1.11 -8.73 -1.66
C VAL A 77 -1.68 -9.36 -0.38
N THR A 78 -0.81 -9.96 0.42
CA THR A 78 -1.12 -10.53 1.73
C THR A 78 -0.45 -9.67 2.78
N LEU A 79 -1.24 -9.03 3.64
CA LEU A 79 -0.69 -8.20 4.71
C LEU A 79 -0.06 -9.07 5.79
N ARG A 80 1.21 -8.82 6.07
CA ARG A 80 1.97 -9.44 7.15
C ARG A 80 2.57 -8.33 7.99
N GLU A 81 2.36 -8.44 9.30
CA GLU A 81 3.01 -7.53 10.25
C GLU A 81 4.48 -7.93 10.39
N SER A 82 5.36 -6.93 10.40
CA SER A 82 6.76 -7.16 10.74
C SER A 82 6.82 -7.73 12.16
N PRO A 83 7.60 -8.80 12.41
CA PRO A 83 7.83 -9.27 13.77
C PRO A 83 8.53 -8.14 14.53
N ILE A 84 7.75 -7.40 15.33
CA ILE A 84 8.27 -6.35 16.18
C ILE A 84 9.36 -6.99 17.03
N ARG A 85 10.63 -6.63 16.78
CA ARG A 85 11.67 -6.82 17.79
C ARG A 85 11.29 -5.91 18.95
N ARG A 86 10.49 -6.41 19.89
CA ARG A 86 10.36 -5.82 21.22
C ARG A 86 11.69 -6.01 21.93
N HIS A 87 12.71 -5.24 21.55
CA HIS A 87 13.86 -5.02 22.40
C HIS A 87 13.53 -3.88 23.36
N ARG A 88 12.68 -4.21 24.34
CA ARG A 88 12.55 -3.44 25.58
C ARG A 88 12.25 -4.38 26.73
N ALA A 89 13.34 -4.81 27.37
CA ALA A 89 13.46 -5.24 28.75
C ALA A 89 14.99 -5.18 29.01
N GLY A 90 15.57 -4.53 30.00
CA GLY A 90 15.11 -3.90 31.25
C GLY A 90 16.32 -3.89 32.20
N GLY A 91 16.45 -2.83 33.00
CA GLY A 91 17.54 -2.57 33.96
C GLY A 91 18.09 -1.17 33.69
N ARG A 92 17.69 -0.09 34.36
CA ARG A 92 17.50 0.12 35.81
C ARG A 92 18.66 -0.45 36.61
N ASP A 93 19.74 0.31 36.66
CA ASP A 93 20.56 0.38 37.86
C ASP A 93 20.44 1.82 38.39
N ASP A 94 19.69 1.90 39.48
CA ASP A 94 19.62 3.01 40.43
C ASP A 94 21.00 3.26 41.08
N ASP A 95 21.16 4.48 41.60
CA ASP A 95 22.20 5.02 42.48
C ASP A 95 23.13 4.05 43.23
N ALA A 96 24.44 4.35 43.16
CA ALA A 96 25.37 4.34 44.30
C ALA A 96 26.59 5.23 44.02
#